data_AF-A0A7V1FZ26-F1
#
_entry.id   AF-A0A7V1FZ26-F1
#
_cell.length_a   1.000
_cell.length_b   1.000
_cell.length_c   1.000
_cell.angle_alpha   90.00
_cell.angle_beta   90.00
_cell.angle_gamma   90.00
#
_symmetry.space_group_name_H-M   'P 1'
#
loop_
_entity.id
_entity.type
_entity.pdbx_description
1 polymer ?
#
loop_
_entity_poly.entity_id
_entity_poly.type
_entity_poly.pdbx_seq_one_letter_code
_entity_poly.pdbx_strand_id
1 'polypeptide(L)' 'MRDVYCVKEYKQFLYISLGSCAELETQITIAKKLQYIQEDKETVLLEKLDHICRMISNLLKKL' A
#
# COMPACT_ATOMS: atom_id res chain seq x y z
N MET A 1 28.17 12.56 -3.15
CA MET A 1 27.32 13.26 -2.15
C MET A 1 25.88 13.46 -2.63
N ARG A 2 25.62 13.59 -3.94
CA ARG A 2 24.28 13.85 -4.51
C ARG A 2 23.38 12.59 -4.56
N ASP A 3 23.97 11.41 -4.73
CA ASP A 3 23.22 10.14 -4.87
C ASP A 3 22.55 9.67 -3.56
N VAL A 4 23.13 10.00 -2.40
CA VAL A 4 22.60 9.61 -1.08
C VAL A 4 21.29 10.34 -0.75
N TYR A 5 21.10 11.57 -1.26
CA TYR A 5 19.86 12.32 -1.06
C TYR A 5 18.70 11.71 -1.85
N CYS A 6 18.95 11.31 -3.10
CA CYS A 6 17.93 10.70 -3.97
C CYS A 6 17.41 9.37 -3.40
N VAL A 7 18.28 8.52 -2.83
CA VAL A 7 17.85 7.25 -2.22
C VAL A 7 16.97 7.49 -0.99
N LYS A 8 17.27 8.51 -0.17
CA LYS A 8 16.44 8.86 0.99
C LYS A 8 15.06 9.39 0.58
N GLU A 9 15.01 10.28 -0.40
CA GLU A 9 13.75 10.79 -0.96
C GLU A 9 12.92 9.66 -1.59
N TYR A 10 13.58 8.75 -2.31
CA TYR A 10 12.92 7.60 -2.90
C TYR A 10 12.30 6.67 -1.84
N LYS A 11 13.02 6.38 -0.74
CA LYS A 11 12.47 5.66 0.41
C LYS A 11 11.27 6.38 1.02
N GLN A 12 11.32 7.71 1.13
CA GLN A 12 10.21 8.50 1.64
C GLN A 12 8.95 8.34 0.78
N PHE A 13 9.07 8.37 -0.55
CA PHE A 13 7.94 8.11 -1.45
C PHE A 13 7.36 6.71 -1.30
N LEU A 14 8.21 5.70 -1.05
CA LEU A 14 7.75 4.33 -0.80
C LEU A 14 7.02 4.20 0.55
N TYR A 15 7.48 4.90 1.60
CA TYR A 15 6.74 4.95 2.87
C TYR A 15 5.39 5.67 2.74
N ILE A 16 5.33 6.76 1.97
CA ILE A 16 4.05 7.44 1.65
C ILE A 16 3.11 6.45 0.95
N SER A 17 3.63 5.69 -0.02
CA SER A 17 2.85 4.69 -0.74
C SER A 17 2.30 3.58 0.18
N LEU A 18 3.07 3.14 1.18
CA LEU A 18 2.59 2.20 2.20
C LEU A 18 1.49 2.82 3.09
N GLY A 19 1.62 4.10 3.45
CA GLY A 19 0.58 4.84 4.17
C GLY A 19 -0.73 4.90 3.38
N SER A 20 -0.66 5.24 2.10
CA SER A 20 -1.83 5.24 1.21
C SER A 20 -2.46 3.84 1.07
N CYS A 21 -1.66 2.77 1.09
CA CYS A 21 -2.21 1.42 1.09
C CYS A 21 -3.00 1.13 2.37
N ALA A 22 -2.50 1.52 3.55
CA ALA A 22 -3.22 1.35 4.81
C ALA A 22 -4.54 2.17 4.87
N GLU A 23 -4.53 3.37 4.29
CA GLU A 23 -5.73 4.18 4.12
C GLU A 23 -6.75 3.47 3.21
N LEU A 24 -6.31 2.91 2.09
CA LEU A 24 -7.17 2.20 1.15
C LEU A 24 -7.75 0.90 1.75
N GLU A 25 -6.96 0.15 2.53
CA GLU A 25 -7.42 -1.04 3.26
C GLU A 25 -8.59 -0.69 4.20
N THR A 26 -8.45 0.41 4.92
CA THR A 26 -9.50 0.94 5.79
C THR A 26 -10.75 1.32 5.00
N GLN A 27 -10.59 2.01 3.87
CA GLN A 27 -11.70 2.40 3.01
C GLN A 27 -12.44 1.20 2.41
N ILE A 28 -11.72 0.16 1.97
CA ILE A 28 -12.30 -1.09 1.47
C ILE A 28 -13.14 -1.76 2.57
N THR A 29 -12.58 -1.86 3.78
CA THR A 29 -13.28 -2.44 4.94
C THR A 29 -14.56 -1.66 5.28
N ILE A 30 -14.51 -0.33 5.25
CA ILE A 30 -15.69 0.52 5.49
C ILE A 30 -16.71 0.36 4.37
N ALA A 31 -16.28 0.32 3.11
CA ALA A 31 -17.17 0.12 1.98
C ALA A 31 -17.92 -1.21 2.07
N LYS A 32 -17.25 -2.27 2.54
CA LYS A 32 -17.91 -3.55 2.84
C LYS A 32 -18.93 -3.42 3.95
N LYS A 33 -18.57 -2.82 5.09
CA LYS A 33 -19.47 -2.64 6.23
C LYS A 33 -20.75 -1.88 5.86
N LEU A 34 -20.61 -0.87 4.99
CA LEU A 34 -21.72 -0.09 4.45
C LEU A 34 -22.47 -0.78 3.30
N GLN A 35 -22.12 -2.02 2.96
CA GLN A 35 -22.70 -2.81 1.87
C GLN A 35 -22.60 -2.15 0.48
N TYR A 36 -21.60 -1.28 0.26
CA TYR A 36 -21.29 -0.72 -1.06
C TYR A 36 -20.55 -1.72 -1.96
N ILE A 37 -19.89 -2.71 -1.35
CA ILE A 37 -19.24 -3.82 -2.04
C ILE A 37 -19.62 -5.16 -1.41
N GLN A 38 -19.56 -6.23 -2.19
CA GLN A 38 -19.77 -7.60 -1.74
C GLN A 38 -18.46 -8.20 -1.17
N GLU A 39 -18.60 -9.33 -0.46
CA GLU A 39 -17.48 -10.01 0.23
C GLU A 39 -16.40 -10.50 -0.74
N ASP A 40 -16.82 -11.05 -1.87
CA ASP A 40 -15.93 -11.48 -2.95
C ASP A 40 -15.11 -10.31 -3.49
N LYS A 41 -15.74 -9.13 -3.61
CA LYS A 41 -15.08 -7.91 -4.08
C LYS A 41 -14.08 -7.39 -3.06
N GLU A 42 -14.44 -7.37 -1.78
CA GLU A 42 -13.51 -7.02 -0.70
C GLU A 42 -12.29 -7.94 -0.71
N THR A 43 -12.50 -9.25 -0.71
CA THR A 43 -11.43 -10.26 -0.71
C THR A 43 -10.44 -10.01 -1.86
N VAL A 44 -10.95 -9.87 -3.10
CA VAL A 44 -10.10 -9.62 -4.28
C VAL A 44 -9.34 -8.30 -4.18
N LEU A 45 -9.95 -7.25 -3.60
CA LEU A 45 -9.29 -5.95 -3.44
C LEU A 45 -8.20 -6.01 -2.36
N LEU A 46 -8.46 -6.65 -1.22
CA LEU A 46 -7.50 -6.80 -0.13
C LEU A 46 -6.32 -7.69 -0.53
N GLU A 47 -6.54 -8.76 -1.28
CA GLU A 47 -5.45 -9.61 -1.81
C GLU A 47 -4.52 -8.84 -2.74
N LYS A 48 -5.08 -8.03 -3.65
CA LYS A 48 -4.29 -7.17 -4.54
C LYS A 48 -3.51 -6.12 -3.76
N LEU A 49 -4.13 -5.54 -2.74
CA LEU A 49 -3.51 -4.53 -1.90
C LEU A 49 -2.35 -5.12 -1.08
N ASP A 50 -2.53 -6.28 -0.45
CA ASP A 50 -1.46 -6.99 0.28
C ASP A 50 -0.28 -7.30 -0.66
N HIS A 51 -0.56 -7.77 -1.88
CA HIS A 51 0.48 -8.03 -2.87
C HIS A 51 1.32 -6.76 -3.18
N ILE A 52 0.67 -5.61 -3.38
CA ILE A 52 1.35 -4.33 -3.63
C ILE A 52 2.15 -3.89 -2.40
N CYS A 53 1.58 -3.96 -1.19
CA CYS A 53 2.26 -3.66 0.07
C CYS A 53 3.53 -4.48 0.25
N ARG A 54 3.48 -5.79 -0.06
CA ARG A 54 4.65 -6.68 -0.02
C ARG A 54 5.71 -6.30 -1.03
N MET A 55 5.32 -5.96 -2.26
CA MET A 55 6.28 -5.50 -3.28
C MET A 55 7.01 -4.24 -2.84
N ILE A 56 6.28 -3.24 -2.33
CA ILE A 56 6.86 -1.99 -1.83
C ILE A 56 7.77 -2.25 -0.63
N SER A 57 7.34 -3.09 0.32
CA SER A 57 8.13 -3.47 1.49
C SER A 57 9.43 -4.19 1.11
N ASN A 58 9.37 -5.09 0.13
CA ASN A 58 10.54 -5.81 -0.37
C ASN A 58 11.51 -4.87 -1.11
N LEU A 59 10.98 -3.89 -1.85
CA LEU A 59 11.79 -2.87 -2.50
C LEU A 59 12.48 -1.98 -1.47
N LEU A 60 11.75 -1.50 -0.46
CA LEU A 60 12.30 -0.73 0.67
C LEU A 60 13.45 -1.46 1.39
N LYS A 61 13.34 -2.78 1.56
CA LYS A 61 14.39 -3.61 2.17
C LYS A 61 15.66 -3.74 1.32
N LYS A 62 15.54 -3.60 -0.01
CA LYS A 62 16.68 -3.71 -0.95
C LYS A 62 17.42 -2.40 -1.17
N LEU A 63 16.76 -1.27 -0.94
CA LEU A 63 17.31 0.09 -1.04
C LEU A 63 18.01 0.49 0.27
#